data_AF-A0A979FFV1-F1
#
_entry.id   AF-A0A979FFV1-F1
#
_cell.length_a   1.000
_cell.length_b   1.000
_cell.length_c   1.000
_cell.angle_alpha   90.00
_cell.angle_beta   90.00
_cell.angle_gamma   90.00
#
_symmetry.space_group_name_H-M   'P 1'
#
loop_
_entity.id
_entity.type
_entity.pdbx_description
1 polymer ?
#
loop_
_entity_poly.entity_id
_entity_poly.type
_entity_poly.pdbx_seq_one_letter_code
_entity_poly.pdbx_strand_id
1 'polypeptide(L)'
;MIHQIVEKQLTCKLFFIESICDDAQLVEANIKEVKVNGPDYKGVKPEKALADFLQRIEHYKRIYEPLDEEKEKYLSYMKIYNTGEKVLVHKHKGHVQAKIVYYLMHIHISKRSIYFSR
;
A
#
# COMPACT_ATOMS: atom_id res chain seq x y z
N MET A 1 17.61 -4.21 8.78
CA MET A 1 17.46 -5.46 9.57
C MET A 1 16.68 -6.54 8.81
N ILE A 2 15.45 -6.28 8.34
CA ILE A 2 14.61 -7.30 7.67
C ILE A 2 15.24 -7.89 6.39
N HIS A 3 15.88 -7.07 5.56
CA HIS A 3 16.55 -7.52 4.34
C HIS A 3 17.62 -8.59 4.61
N GLN A 4 18.42 -8.41 5.67
CA GLN A 4 19.46 -9.37 6.02
C GLN A 4 18.87 -10.71 6.48
N ILE A 5 17.80 -10.68 7.27
CA ILE A 5 17.13 -11.89 7.74
C ILE A 5 16.53 -12.66 6.55
N VAL A 6 15.74 -11.99 5.71
CA VAL A 6 15.01 -12.65 4.63
C VAL A 6 15.94 -13.19 3.54
N GLU A 7 16.89 -12.37 3.07
CA GLU A 7 17.75 -12.81 1.97
C GLU A 7 18.88 -13.74 2.44
N LYS A 8 19.49 -13.49 3.60
CA LYS A 8 20.69 -14.23 4.03
C LYS A 8 20.38 -15.43 4.92
N GLN A 9 19.36 -15.36 5.77
CA GLN A 9 19.04 -16.47 6.68
C GLN A 9 17.97 -17.39 6.09
N LEU A 10 16.93 -16.81 5.47
CA LEU A 10 15.79 -17.57 4.93
C LEU A 10 15.92 -17.87 3.43
N THR A 11 16.97 -17.36 2.76
CA THR A 11 17.25 -17.59 1.34
C THR A 11 16.06 -17.25 0.42
N CYS A 12 15.28 -16.24 0.81
CA CYS A 12 14.11 -15.78 0.06
C CYS A 12 14.40 -14.45 -0.62
N LYS A 13 13.81 -14.23 -1.81
CA LYS A 13 13.88 -12.92 -2.47
C LYS A 13 12.92 -11.96 -1.80
N LEU A 14 13.38 -10.75 -1.49
CA LEU A 14 12.57 -9.71 -0.89
C LEU A 14 12.14 -8.68 -1.95
N PHE A 15 10.85 -8.32 -1.95
CA PHE A 15 10.30 -7.29 -2.82
C PHE A 15 9.27 -6.47 -2.03
N PHE A 16 9.50 -5.17 -1.86
CA PHE A 16 8.58 -4.30 -1.13
C PHE A 16 7.55 -3.67 -2.06
N ILE A 17 6.33 -3.49 -1.56
CA ILE A 17 5.29 -2.71 -2.22
C ILE A 17 4.83 -1.66 -1.21
N GLU A 18 5.10 -0.41 -1.52
CA GLU A 18 4.75 0.74 -0.70
C GLU A 18 3.57 1.49 -1.36
N SER A 19 2.47 1.65 -0.63
CA SER A 19 1.30 2.42 -1.07
C SER A 19 1.31 3.76 -0.35
N ILE A 20 1.45 4.84 -1.11
CA ILE A 20 1.53 6.21 -0.62
C ILE A 20 0.27 6.93 -1.09
N CYS A 21 -0.47 7.52 -0.16
CA CYS A 21 -1.67 8.29 -0.46
C CYS A 21 -1.62 9.58 0.34
N ASP A 22 -1.41 10.70 -0.33
CA ASP A 22 -1.42 12.05 0.25
C ASP A 22 -2.71 12.82 -0.08
N ASP A 23 -3.56 12.26 -0.96
CA ASP A 23 -4.91 12.77 -1.22
C ASP A 23 -5.85 12.51 -0.03
N ALA A 24 -6.23 13.60 0.65
CA ALA A 24 -7.12 13.57 1.80
C ALA A 24 -8.52 13.01 1.47
N GLN A 25 -9.05 13.26 0.27
CA GLN A 25 -10.36 12.77 -0.14
C GLN A 25 -10.32 11.26 -0.35
N LEU A 26 -9.27 10.74 -0.99
CA LEU A 26 -9.08 9.30 -1.16
C LEU A 26 -8.86 8.60 0.18
N VAL A 27 -8.10 9.20 1.09
CA VAL A 27 -7.90 8.67 2.44
C VAL A 27 -9.23 8.59 3.19
N GLU A 28 -10.01 9.67 3.19
CA GLU A 28 -11.30 9.71 3.89
C GLU A 28 -12.31 8.70 3.29
N ALA A 29 -12.40 8.63 1.96
CA ALA A 29 -13.25 7.67 1.27
C ALA A 29 -12.88 6.23 1.64
N ASN A 30 -11.60 5.88 1.61
CA ASN A 30 -11.12 4.55 1.99
C ASN A 30 -11.41 4.22 3.47
N ILE A 31 -11.28 5.19 4.37
CA ILE A 31 -11.60 4.99 5.80
C ILE A 31 -13.09 4.68 5.96
N LYS A 32 -13.96 5.49 5.34
CA LYS A 32 -15.41 5.33 5.43
C LYS A 32 -15.90 4.01 4.84
N GLU A 33 -15.41 3.63 3.66
CA GLU A 33 -15.87 2.42 2.99
C GLU A 33 -15.37 1.14 3.64
N VAL A 34 -14.08 1.11 4.02
CA VAL A 34 -13.42 -0.15 4.40
C VAL A 34 -13.12 -0.22 5.91
N LYS A 35 -12.62 0.87 6.51
CA LYS A 35 -12.05 0.81 7.86
C LYS A 35 -13.09 0.97 8.96
N VAL A 36 -14.07 1.86 8.78
CA VAL A 36 -15.18 2.03 9.73
C VAL A 36 -16.05 0.78 9.83
N ASN A 37 -16.20 0.04 8.72
CA ASN A 37 -16.93 -1.23 8.67
C ASN A 37 -16.08 -2.44 9.07
N GLY A 38 -14.80 -2.21 9.41
CA GLY A 38 -13.87 -3.26 9.80
C GLY A 38 -14.17 -3.83 11.20
N PRO A 39 -13.58 -4.99 11.53
CA PRO A 39 -13.77 -5.63 12.83
C PRO A 39 -13.34 -4.73 14.01
N ASP A 40 -12.36 -3.85 13.78
CA ASP A 40 -11.79 -2.94 14.79
C ASP A 40 -12.79 -1.91 15.33
N TYR A 41 -13.84 -1.57 14.57
CA TYR A 41 -14.82 -0.54 14.95
C TYR A 41 -16.25 -1.10 15.09
N LYS A 42 -16.38 -2.42 15.28
CA LYS A 42 -17.69 -3.06 15.45
C LYS A 42 -18.45 -2.44 16.63
N GLY A 43 -19.63 -1.89 16.34
CA GLY A 43 -20.48 -1.23 17.36
C GLY A 43 -20.05 0.19 17.73
N VAL A 44 -19.00 0.73 17.12
CA VAL A 44 -18.59 2.13 17.27
C VAL A 44 -19.36 2.98 16.26
N LYS A 45 -19.78 4.18 16.67
CA LYS A 45 -20.43 5.13 15.76
C LYS A 45 -19.45 5.55 14.65
N PRO A 46 -19.88 5.64 13.38
CA PRO A 46 -19.00 5.97 12.25
C PRO A 46 -18.15 7.22 12.45
N GLU A 47 -18.71 8.26 13.05
CA GLU A 47 -18.02 9.54 13.26
C GLU A 47 -16.86 9.40 14.26
N LYS A 48 -17.06 8.59 15.32
CA LYS A 48 -16.01 8.31 16.30
C LYS A 48 -14.92 7.41 15.72
N ALA A 49 -15.31 6.43 14.91
CA ALA A 49 -14.36 5.55 14.23
C ALA A 49 -13.47 6.32 13.25
N LEU A 50 -14.06 7.24 12.46
CA LEU A 50 -13.31 8.11 11.56
C LEU A 50 -12.31 9.00 12.31
N ALA A 51 -12.74 9.66 13.39
CA ALA A 51 -11.87 10.54 14.18
C ALA A 51 -10.68 9.78 14.80
N ASP A 52 -10.92 8.60 15.37
CA ASP A 52 -9.86 7.75 15.91
C ASP A 52 -8.88 7.31 14.82
N PHE A 53 -9.40 6.88 13.66
CA PHE A 53 -8.55 6.44 12.55
C PHE A 53 -7.65 7.56 12.02
N LEU A 54 -8.16 8.79 11.93
CA LEU A 54 -7.36 9.96 11.53
C LEU A 54 -6.25 10.25 12.55
N GLN A 55 -6.52 10.15 13.85
CA GLN A 55 -5.49 10.30 14.88
C GLN A 55 -4.41 9.22 14.76
N ARG A 56 -4.81 7.97 14.47
CA ARG A 56 -3.87 6.88 14.23
C ARG A 56 -2.98 7.14 13.03
N ILE A 57 -3.53 7.67 11.93
CA ILE A 57 -2.73 8.06 10.76
C ILE A 57 -1.69 9.12 11.14
N GLU A 58 -2.11 10.18 11.85
CA GLU A 58 -1.19 11.24 12.29
C GLU A 58 -0.11 10.73 13.24
N HIS A 59 -0.42 9.75 14.08
CA HIS A 59 0.57 9.09 14.91
C HIS A 59 1.65 8.38 14.07
N TYR A 60 1.26 7.56 13.09
CA TYR A 60 2.21 6.85 12.23
C TYR A 60 3.01 7.78 11.33
N LYS A 61 2.42 8.88 10.83
CA LYS A 61 3.12 9.88 10.01
C LYS A 61 4.36 10.46 10.70
N ARG A 62 4.34 10.61 12.03
CA ARG A 62 5.47 11.20 12.80
C ARG A 62 6.74 10.36 12.76
N ILE A 63 6.61 9.05 12.55
CA ILE A 63 7.72 8.09 12.56
C ILE A 63 7.89 7.39 11.21
N TYR A 64 7.09 7.77 10.21
CA TYR A 64 7.12 7.13 8.90
C TYR A 64 8.35 7.57 8.11
N GLU A 65 9.17 6.59 7.75
CA GLU A 65 10.31 6.76 6.86
C GLU A 65 9.99 6.06 5.54
N PRO A 66 9.67 6.81 4.47
CA PRO A 66 9.39 6.22 3.17
C PRO A 66 10.66 5.58 2.60
N LEU A 67 10.49 4.56 1.74
CA LEU A 67 11.62 4.02 0.99
C LEU A 67 12.28 5.15 0.17
N ASP A 68 13.58 5.12 -0.04
CA ASP A 68 14.34 6.17 -0.71
C ASP A 68 15.32 5.53 -1.70
N GLU A 69 15.38 6.08 -2.92
CA GLU A 69 16.19 5.49 -3.99
C GLU A 69 17.68 5.59 -3.70
N GLU A 70 18.10 6.60 -2.94
CA GLU A 70 19.49 6.87 -2.64
C GLU A 70 19.97 6.14 -1.38
N LYS A 71 19.15 6.08 -0.33
CA LYS A 71 19.46 5.38 0.92
C LYS A 71 19.29 3.86 0.77
N GLU A 72 18.25 3.41 0.07
CA GLU A 72 17.92 1.99 -0.11
C GLU A 72 18.26 1.45 -1.51
N LYS A 73 19.36 1.91 -2.11
CA LYS A 73 19.85 1.46 -3.44
C LYS A 73 19.92 -0.05 -3.63
N TYR A 74 20.04 -0.84 -2.57
CA TYR A 74 20.20 -2.30 -2.64
C TYR A 74 18.87 -3.06 -2.63
N LEU A 75 17.76 -2.39 -2.31
CA LEU A 75 16.44 -3.00 -2.23
C LEU A 75 15.75 -3.08 -3.60
N SER A 76 14.88 -4.08 -3.75
CA SER A 76 13.91 -4.19 -4.84
C SER A 76 12.54 -3.79 -4.32
N TYR A 77 11.92 -2.78 -4.92
CA TYR A 77 10.61 -2.30 -4.46
C TYR A 77 9.79 -1.62 -5.55
N MET A 78 8.49 -1.48 -5.29
CA MET A 78 7.56 -0.64 -6.02
C MET A 78 6.92 0.35 -5.05
N LYS A 79 6.73 1.59 -5.51
CA LYS A 79 5.87 2.57 -4.85
C LYS A 79 4.67 2.89 -5.73
N ILE A 80 3.49 2.91 -5.14
CA ILE A 80 2.23 3.27 -5.80
C ILE A 80 1.70 4.50 -5.10
N TYR A 81 1.56 5.60 -5.83
CA TYR A 81 1.07 6.87 -5.32
C TYR A 81 -0.40 7.06 -5.69
N ASN A 82 -1.20 7.55 -4.75
CA ASN A 82 -2.60 7.96 -4.95
C ASN A 82 -3.38 6.96 -5.78
N THR A 83 -3.35 5.70 -5.36
CA THR A 83 -4.16 4.62 -5.94
C THR A 83 -3.83 4.29 -7.40
N GLY A 84 -2.61 4.59 -7.83
CA GLY A 84 -2.09 4.24 -9.16
C GLY A 84 -1.76 5.44 -10.04
N GLU A 85 -1.98 6.67 -9.57
CA GLU A 85 -1.67 7.91 -10.31
C GLU A 85 -0.22 7.98 -10.78
N LYS A 86 0.70 7.56 -9.90
CA LYS A 86 2.12 7.44 -10.21
C LYS A 86 2.65 6.13 -9.64
N VAL A 87 3.51 5.47 -10.42
CA VAL A 87 4.18 4.25 -10.00
C VAL A 87 5.68 4.41 -10.19
N LEU A 88 6.44 4.01 -9.18
CA LEU A 88 7.90 3.96 -9.22
C LEU A 88 8.34 2.53 -8.99
N VAL A 89 9.26 2.03 -9.80
CA VAL A 89 9.80 0.67 -9.68
C VAL A 89 11.31 0.75 -9.59
N HIS A 90 11.86 0.20 -8.50
CA HIS A 90 13.29 0.14 -8.27
C HIS A 90 13.80 -1.29 -8.28
N LYS A 91 14.75 -1.57 -9.18
CA LYS A 91 15.54 -2.81 -9.24
C LYS A 91 14.74 -4.11 -9.06
N HIS A 92 13.59 -4.25 -9.74
CA HIS A 92 12.88 -5.54 -9.75
C HIS A 92 13.75 -6.64 -10.39
N LYS A 93 13.67 -7.86 -9.87
CA LYS A 93 14.52 -9.01 -10.22
C LYS A 93 13.69 -10.18 -10.72
N GLY A 94 13.88 -10.51 -12.00
CA GLY A 94 13.29 -11.70 -12.62
C GLY A 94 11.78 -11.62 -12.86
N HIS A 95 11.25 -12.68 -13.46
CA HIS A 95 9.92 -12.70 -14.06
C HIS A 95 8.77 -12.48 -13.07
N VAL A 96 8.86 -13.05 -11.87
CA VAL A 96 7.77 -12.97 -10.87
C VAL A 96 7.56 -11.54 -10.41
N GLN A 97 8.63 -10.81 -10.08
CA GLN A 97 8.53 -9.41 -9.65
C GLN A 97 8.06 -8.51 -10.79
N ALA A 98 8.49 -8.77 -12.04
CA ALA A 98 8.00 -8.07 -13.22
C ALA A 98 6.49 -8.26 -13.43
N LYS A 99 5.98 -9.49 -13.23
CA LYS A 99 4.53 -9.76 -13.29
C LYS A 99 3.75 -9.08 -12.17
N ILE A 100 4.30 -9.00 -10.96
CA ILE A 100 3.68 -8.26 -9.85
C ILE A 100 3.59 -6.78 -10.21
N VAL A 101 4.69 -6.19 -10.69
CA VAL A 101 4.74 -4.80 -11.16
C VAL A 101 3.69 -4.56 -12.23
N TYR A 102 3.70 -5.40 -13.27
CA TYR A 102 2.74 -5.31 -14.37
C TYR A 102 1.30 -5.38 -13.87
N TYR A 103 0.95 -6.38 -13.06
CA TYR A 103 -0.40 -6.51 -12.55
C TYR A 103 -0.85 -5.28 -11.74
N LEU A 104 0.00 -4.82 -10.81
CA LEU A 104 -0.32 -3.68 -9.94
C LEU A 104 -0.42 -2.35 -10.70
N MET A 105 0.27 -2.20 -11.82
CA MET A 105 0.12 -1.03 -12.70
C MET A 105 -1.24 -0.99 -13.41
N HIS A 106 -1.96 -2.11 -13.53
CA HIS A 106 -3.21 -2.20 -14.28
C HIS A 106 -4.45 -2.36 -13.40
N ILE A 107 -4.30 -2.49 -12.08
CA ILE A 107 -5.45 -2.52 -11.16
C ILE A 107 -5.98 -1.11 -10.90
N HIS A 108 -7.29 -1.03 -10.68
CA HIS A 108 -8.00 0.21 -10.36
C HIS A 108 -9.00 -0.09 -9.24
N ILE A 109 -9.08 0.80 -8.26
CA ILE A 109 -9.94 0.65 -7.08
C ILE A 109 -11.35 1.23 -7.27
N SER A 110 -11.59 1.91 -8.38
CA SER A 110 -12.90 2.48 -8.70
C SER A 110 -13.97 1.40 -8.83
N LYS A 111 -15.15 1.66 -8.25
CA LYS A 111 -16.31 0.76 -8.38
C LYS A 111 -16.70 0.64 -9.85
N ARG A 112 -16.86 -0.60 -10.31
CA ARG A 112 -17.25 -0.94 -11.68
C ARG A 112 -18.08 -2.21 -11.70
N SER A 113 -18.99 -2.30 -12.66
CA SER A 113 -19.73 -3.53 -12.94
C SER A 113 -19.03 -4.30 -14.06
N ILE A 114 -18.78 -5.58 -13.84
CA ILE A 114 -18.24 -6.49 -14.85
C ILE A 114 -19.33 -7.52 -15.14
N TYR A 115 -19.80 -7.57 -16.39
CA TYR A 115 -20.84 -8.49 -16.82
C TYR A 115 -20.22 -9.60 -17.66
N PHE A 116 -20.65 -10.84 -17.42
CA PHE A 116 -20.24 -12.00 -18.20
C PHE A 116 -21.49 -12.61 -18.87
N SER A 117 -21.37 -12.97 -20.15
CA SER A 117 -22.35 -13.79 -20.88
C SER A 117 -21.64 -15.01 -21.46
N ARG A 118 -22.41 -16.06 -21.74
CA ARG A 118 -21.94 -17.25 -22.46
C ARG A 118 -21.67 -16.95 -23.92
#